data_AF-K0Z6E9-F1
#
_entry.id   AF-K0Z6E9-F1
#
_cell.length_a   1.000
_cell.length_b   1.000
_cell.length_c   1.000
_cell.angle_alpha   90.00
_cell.angle_beta   90.00
_cell.angle_gamma   90.00
#
_symmetry.space_group_name_H-M   'P 1'
#
loop_
_entity.id
_entity.type
_entity.pdbx_description
1 polymer ?
#
loop_
_entity_poly.entity_id
_entity_poly.type
_entity_poly.pdbx_seq_one_letter_code
_entity_poly.pdbx_strand_id
1 'polypeptide(L)'
;MIKTIKYPNKSEALHYITNDIANQLGYSSVDELADCYNGYGSFVLEDFVNFNKDFFKTEQDIHEFAKNVKDERDRAKRGIALLSRETIIPPNGGTSKGKSQFSGSVFHTGHILGHMLVGRMKDFNSRKNNDENIFPQTSWSNGGGRDFESFKLNSERGNSQLTYERRIWNKLNKNGNKDLQVYYQVDLIYHKSEEVPRGIHIQAIPSDDITELNKNRVSLNVFIPNIRYNEISELDYDSWDSKRNKV
;
A
#
# COMPACT_ATOMS: atom_id res chain seq x y z
N MET A 1 21.04 16.26 -17.75
CA MET A 1 19.57 16.15 -17.86
C MET A 1 19.01 15.84 -16.49
N ILE A 2 18.19 16.72 -15.92
CA ILE A 2 17.46 16.45 -14.68
C ILE A 2 16.33 15.48 -15.05
N LYS A 3 16.37 14.26 -14.52
CA LYS A 3 15.33 13.24 -14.76
C LYS A 3 14.07 13.68 -14.00
N THR A 4 13.01 14.04 -14.72
CA THR A 4 11.71 14.41 -14.13
C THR A 4 11.06 13.16 -13.55
N ILE A 5 10.86 13.16 -12.24
CA ILE A 5 10.10 12.09 -11.58
C ILE A 5 8.64 12.26 -11.96
N LYS A 6 8.02 11.21 -12.49
CA LYS A 6 6.60 11.19 -12.86
C LYS A 6 5.77 10.86 -11.63
N TYR A 7 4.67 11.59 -11.39
CA TYR A 7 3.68 11.26 -10.36
C TYR A 7 2.42 12.09 -10.59
N PRO A 8 1.23 11.57 -10.23
CA PRO A 8 -0.02 12.31 -10.25
C PRO A 8 0.11 13.62 -9.46
N ASN A 9 -0.29 14.72 -10.07
CA ASN A 9 -0.48 15.98 -9.36
C ASN A 9 -1.72 15.90 -8.43
N LYS A 10 -1.96 16.93 -7.62
CA LYS A 10 -3.07 16.95 -6.64
C LYS A 10 -4.44 16.71 -7.30
N SER A 11 -4.70 17.32 -8.46
CA SER A 11 -5.95 17.14 -9.20
C SER A 11 -6.10 15.70 -9.70
N GLU A 12 -5.04 15.13 -10.27
CA GLU A 12 -5.02 13.72 -10.71
C GLU A 12 -5.27 12.76 -9.54
N ALA A 13 -4.58 12.97 -8.41
CA ALA A 13 -4.67 12.15 -7.21
C ALA A 13 -6.07 12.16 -6.57
N LEU A 14 -6.82 13.26 -6.73
CA LEU A 14 -8.17 13.44 -6.20
C LEU A 14 -9.28 13.10 -7.20
N HIS A 15 -8.95 12.93 -8.49
CA HIS A 15 -9.94 12.86 -9.56
C HIS A 15 -11.07 11.85 -9.32
N TYR A 16 -10.73 10.71 -8.72
CA TYR A 16 -11.64 9.60 -8.46
C TYR A 16 -12.01 9.44 -6.98
N ILE A 17 -11.69 10.43 -6.15
CA ILE A 17 -11.94 10.40 -4.71
C ILE A 17 -13.25 11.12 -4.43
N THR A 18 -14.19 10.41 -3.82
CA THR A 18 -15.49 10.92 -3.39
C THR A 18 -15.50 11.19 -1.88
N ASN A 19 -16.53 11.88 -1.38
CA ASN A 19 -16.67 12.12 0.07
C ASN A 19 -16.80 10.81 0.88
N ASP A 20 -17.39 9.75 0.35
CA ASP A 20 -17.41 8.47 1.07
C ASP A 20 -16.02 7.81 1.17
N ILE A 21 -15.15 8.02 0.18
CA ILE A 21 -13.75 7.58 0.23
C ILE A 21 -12.99 8.41 1.28
N ALA A 22 -13.18 9.73 1.29
CA ALA A 22 -12.60 10.60 2.31
C ALA A 22 -13.06 10.21 3.72
N ASN A 23 -14.35 9.93 3.90
CA ASN A 23 -14.93 9.50 5.18
C ASN A 23 -14.32 8.17 5.67
N GLN A 24 -14.09 7.21 4.77
CA GLN A 24 -13.40 5.97 5.10
C GLN A 24 -11.95 6.20 5.57
N LEU A 25 -11.34 7.32 5.19
CA LEU A 25 -10.00 7.74 5.59
C LEU A 25 -9.99 8.69 6.79
N GLY A 26 -11.15 8.95 7.40
CA GLY A 26 -11.29 9.79 8.59
C GLY A 26 -11.47 11.30 8.32
N TYR A 27 -11.72 11.69 7.07
CA TYR A 27 -11.92 13.08 6.65
C TYR A 27 -13.37 13.33 6.26
N SER A 28 -13.96 14.46 6.64
CA SER A 28 -15.38 14.73 6.41
C SER A 28 -15.70 15.05 4.94
N SER A 29 -14.68 15.41 4.17
CA SER A 29 -14.80 15.81 2.77
C SER A 29 -13.52 15.54 1.97
N VAL A 30 -13.67 15.52 0.65
CA VAL A 30 -12.54 15.50 -0.29
C VAL A 30 -11.63 16.70 -0.09
N ASP A 31 -12.17 17.87 0.24
CA ASP A 31 -11.39 19.11 0.45
C ASP A 31 -10.46 18.99 1.66
N GLU A 32 -10.93 18.43 2.79
CA GLU A 32 -10.06 18.17 3.96
C GLU A 32 -8.96 17.14 3.64
N LEU A 33 -9.32 16.06 2.93
CA LEU A 33 -8.31 15.08 2.48
C LEU A 33 -7.29 15.71 1.53
N ALA A 34 -7.72 16.67 0.71
CA ALA A 34 -6.88 17.36 -0.25
C ALA A 34 -5.70 18.08 0.41
N ASP A 35 -5.86 18.54 1.66
CA ASP A 35 -4.80 19.20 2.43
C ASP A 35 -3.70 18.22 2.88
N CYS A 36 -3.99 16.93 2.88
CA CYS A 36 -3.03 15.87 3.20
C CYS A 36 -2.15 15.47 2.01
N TYR A 37 -2.36 16.07 0.84
CA TYR A 37 -1.60 15.76 -0.38
C TYR A 37 -0.11 16.03 -0.18
N ASN A 38 0.73 15.01 -0.40
CA ASN A 38 2.14 15.06 -0.01
C ASN A 38 3.07 15.73 -1.04
N GLY A 39 2.53 16.22 -2.15
CA GLY A 39 3.31 16.79 -3.25
C GLY A 39 3.75 15.78 -4.32
N TYR A 40 3.51 14.48 -4.11
CA TYR A 40 4.03 13.36 -4.90
C TYR A 40 2.98 12.28 -5.18
N GLY A 41 1.71 12.64 -5.35
CA GLY A 41 0.65 11.70 -5.77
C GLY A 41 -0.06 10.93 -4.65
N SER A 42 0.46 10.93 -3.41
CA SER A 42 -0.16 10.23 -2.27
C SER A 42 -0.48 11.22 -1.14
N PHE A 43 -1.19 10.74 -0.12
CA PHE A 43 -1.67 11.55 0.99
C PHE A 43 -1.05 11.06 2.28
N VAL A 44 -0.48 11.96 3.07
CA VAL A 44 0.04 11.64 4.41
C VAL A 44 -1.02 12.05 5.42
N LEU A 45 -1.64 11.06 6.05
CA LEU A 45 -2.78 11.29 6.93
C LEU A 45 -2.33 11.62 8.34
N GLU A 46 -3.16 12.36 9.06
CA GLU A 46 -2.89 12.77 10.43
C GLU A 46 -3.26 11.64 11.39
N ASP A 47 -4.52 11.20 11.31
CA ASP A 47 -5.10 10.21 12.20
C ASP A 47 -5.24 8.83 11.58
N PHE A 48 -5.02 7.83 12.42
CA PHE A 48 -5.23 6.44 12.04
C PHE A 48 -6.70 6.09 12.11
N VAL A 49 -7.12 5.19 11.23
CA VAL A 49 -8.50 4.72 11.12
C VAL A 49 -8.52 3.21 11.33
N ASN A 50 -9.34 2.74 12.27
CA ASN A 50 -9.51 1.32 12.58
C ASN A 50 -8.17 0.58 12.81
N PHE A 51 -7.24 1.21 13.54
CA PHE A 51 -5.89 0.72 13.77
C PHE A 51 -5.57 0.69 15.27
N ASN A 52 -4.98 -0.42 15.75
CA ASN A 52 -4.54 -0.53 17.14
C ASN A 52 -3.19 0.20 17.33
N LYS A 53 -3.24 1.49 17.70
CA LYS A 53 -2.04 2.29 18.01
C LYS A 53 -1.28 1.78 19.25
N ASP A 54 -1.96 1.05 20.12
CA ASP A 54 -1.42 0.53 21.37
C ASP A 54 -1.04 -0.96 21.26
N PHE A 55 -0.91 -1.50 20.04
CA PHE A 55 -0.64 -2.92 19.78
C PHE A 55 0.51 -3.47 20.66
N PHE A 56 1.65 -2.77 20.71
CA PHE A 56 2.79 -3.22 21.51
C PHE A 56 2.59 -3.10 23.03
N LYS A 57 1.58 -2.36 23.49
CA LYS A 57 1.19 -2.29 24.90
C LYS A 57 0.23 -3.42 25.25
N THR A 58 -0.69 -3.77 24.33
CA THR A 58 -1.78 -4.71 24.56
C THR A 58 -1.46 -6.15 24.17
N GLU A 59 -0.57 -6.38 23.19
CA GLU A 59 -0.30 -7.69 22.58
C GLU A 59 1.18 -8.10 22.76
N GLN A 60 1.59 -8.40 23.99
CA GLN A 60 3.00 -8.62 24.32
C GLN A 60 3.53 -10.01 23.94
N ASP A 61 2.65 -11.00 23.80
CA ASP A 61 3.02 -12.40 23.53
C ASP A 61 2.95 -12.77 22.04
N ILE A 62 2.71 -11.79 21.15
CA ILE A 62 2.63 -12.01 19.71
C ILE A 62 3.98 -11.74 19.05
N HIS A 63 4.54 -12.74 18.37
CA HIS A 63 5.84 -12.63 17.72
C HIS A 63 5.77 -12.16 16.26
N GLU A 64 5.15 -12.97 15.39
CA GLU A 64 5.01 -12.69 13.96
C GLU A 64 3.71 -13.30 13.48
N PHE A 65 2.94 -12.54 12.70
CA PHE A 65 1.77 -13.06 12.02
C PHE A 65 1.50 -12.24 10.77
N ALA A 66 0.76 -12.84 9.84
CA ALA A 66 0.16 -12.16 8.72
C ALA A 66 -1.22 -12.74 8.47
N LYS A 67 -2.21 -11.87 8.28
CA LYS A 67 -3.60 -12.27 8.06
C LYS A 67 -4.22 -11.36 7.02
N ASN A 68 -5.00 -11.96 6.12
CA ASN A 68 -5.90 -11.22 5.25
C ASN A 68 -7.35 -11.34 5.74
N VAL A 69 -8.16 -10.38 5.33
CA VAL A 69 -9.60 -10.33 5.59
C VAL A 69 -10.27 -9.89 4.30
N LYS A 70 -11.32 -10.63 3.92
CA LYS A 70 -12.25 -10.23 2.87
C LYS A 70 -13.43 -9.46 3.45
N ASP A 71 -14.10 -8.64 2.65
CA ASP A 71 -15.35 -7.99 3.04
C ASP A 71 -16.57 -8.90 2.82
N GLU A 72 -17.76 -8.37 3.13
CA GLU A 72 -19.04 -9.08 2.99
C GLU A 72 -19.39 -9.48 1.55
N ARG A 73 -18.67 -8.94 0.55
CA ARG A 73 -18.83 -9.27 -0.87
C ARG A 73 -17.75 -10.23 -1.37
N ASP A 74 -16.98 -10.84 -0.47
CA ASP A 74 -15.85 -11.72 -0.78
C ASP A 74 -14.71 -11.01 -1.55
N ARG A 75 -14.64 -9.67 -1.48
CA ARG A 75 -13.51 -8.90 -2.03
C ARG A 75 -12.38 -8.85 -1.01
N ALA A 76 -11.13 -8.95 -1.47
CA ALA A 76 -9.98 -8.68 -0.61
C ALA A 76 -10.13 -7.27 0.02
N LYS A 77 -9.92 -7.14 1.34
CA LYS A 77 -10.23 -5.87 2.04
C LYS A 77 -9.09 -5.38 2.91
N ARG A 78 -8.48 -6.25 3.70
CA ARG A 78 -7.47 -5.86 4.69
C ARG A 78 -6.36 -6.89 4.79
N GLY A 79 -5.16 -6.40 5.09
CA GLY A 79 -4.01 -7.20 5.50
C GLY A 79 -3.46 -6.63 6.79
N ILE A 80 -3.13 -7.50 7.75
CA ILE A 80 -2.50 -7.12 9.01
C ILE A 80 -1.29 -8.02 9.20
N ALA A 81 -0.16 -7.44 9.60
CA ALA A 81 1.04 -8.19 9.92
C ALA A 81 1.82 -7.58 11.08
N LEU A 82 2.48 -8.44 11.84
CA LEU A 82 3.60 -8.06 12.71
C LEU A 82 4.89 -8.43 12.00
N LEU A 83 5.56 -7.40 11.47
CA LEU A 83 6.74 -7.54 10.63
C LEU A 83 8.02 -7.50 11.47
N SER A 84 9.02 -8.24 11.03
CA SER A 84 10.34 -8.29 11.65
C SER A 84 11.41 -8.52 10.56
N ARG A 85 12.68 -8.59 10.96
CA ARG A 85 13.76 -9.04 10.06
C ARG A 85 13.55 -10.45 9.51
N GLU A 86 12.83 -11.31 10.22
CA GLU A 86 12.58 -12.70 9.79
C GLU A 86 11.43 -12.81 8.79
N THR A 87 10.50 -11.84 8.76
CA THR A 87 9.38 -11.84 7.80
C THR A 87 9.78 -11.35 6.41
N ILE A 88 10.75 -10.42 6.33
CA ILE A 88 11.15 -9.76 5.09
C ILE A 88 12.05 -10.62 4.20
N ILE A 89 11.92 -10.51 2.87
CA ILE A 89 12.87 -11.16 1.95
C ILE A 89 14.26 -10.50 2.05
N PRO A 90 15.36 -11.25 1.85
CA PRO A 90 16.70 -10.66 1.80
C PRO A 90 16.87 -9.75 0.57
N PRO A 91 17.92 -8.91 0.49
CA PRO A 91 18.16 -8.01 -0.64
C PRO A 91 18.16 -8.70 -2.02
N ASN A 92 18.63 -9.94 -2.08
CA ASN A 92 18.66 -10.79 -3.27
C ASN A 92 17.51 -11.81 -3.30
N GLY A 93 16.44 -11.55 -2.54
CA GLY A 93 15.24 -12.37 -2.52
C GLY A 93 14.52 -12.36 -3.87
N GLY A 94 13.85 -13.47 -4.18
CA GLY A 94 13.04 -13.58 -5.38
C GLY A 94 11.79 -12.71 -5.35
N THR A 95 11.07 -12.69 -6.46
CA THR A 95 9.75 -12.03 -6.55
C THR A 95 8.62 -13.00 -6.18
N SER A 96 7.45 -12.47 -5.88
CA SER A 96 6.24 -13.28 -5.63
C SER A 96 5.98 -14.24 -6.80
N LYS A 97 5.79 -15.51 -6.47
CA LYS A 97 5.53 -16.59 -7.45
C LYS A 97 4.09 -16.54 -7.94
N GLY A 98 3.87 -17.00 -9.18
CA GLY A 98 2.55 -17.14 -9.80
C GLY A 98 2.38 -16.25 -11.04
N LYS A 99 1.28 -16.45 -11.76
CA LYS A 99 0.88 -15.64 -12.91
C LYS A 99 0.12 -14.40 -12.45
N SER A 100 0.17 -13.33 -13.24
CA SER A 100 -0.69 -12.16 -13.01
C SER A 100 -2.16 -12.59 -13.13
N GLN A 101 -3.02 -12.19 -12.18
CA GLN A 101 -4.46 -12.48 -12.24
C GLN A 101 -5.23 -11.50 -13.13
N PHE A 102 -4.68 -10.31 -13.32
CA PHE A 102 -5.33 -9.21 -14.06
C PHE A 102 -4.69 -9.01 -15.44
N SER A 103 -4.04 -10.06 -15.98
CA SER A 103 -3.36 -10.00 -17.28
C SER A 103 -4.32 -9.61 -18.40
N GLY A 104 -3.88 -8.69 -19.26
CA GLY A 104 -4.68 -8.17 -20.38
C GLY A 104 -5.47 -6.92 -20.05
N SER A 105 -5.52 -6.50 -18.78
CA SER A 105 -6.04 -5.20 -18.35
C SER A 105 -4.90 -4.21 -18.02
N VAL A 106 -5.25 -2.95 -17.73
CA VAL A 106 -4.33 -1.93 -17.19
C VAL A 106 -3.78 -2.28 -15.79
N PHE A 107 -4.42 -3.22 -15.10
CA PHE A 107 -4.11 -3.54 -13.71
C PHE A 107 -3.02 -4.59 -13.59
N HIS A 108 -2.12 -4.34 -12.64
CA HIS A 108 -1.17 -5.30 -12.13
C HIS A 108 -1.79 -6.09 -10.98
N THR A 109 -1.18 -7.23 -10.64
CA THR A 109 -1.48 -7.93 -9.38
C THR A 109 -0.80 -7.20 -8.22
N GLY A 110 -1.55 -6.28 -7.62
CA GLY A 110 -1.19 -5.66 -6.34
C GLY A 110 -1.25 -6.69 -5.23
N HIS A 111 -0.40 -6.55 -4.22
CA HIS A 111 -0.48 -7.35 -2.99
C HIS A 111 -0.91 -6.44 -1.85
N ILE A 112 -1.82 -6.86 -0.97
CA ILE A 112 -2.17 -6.09 0.22
C ILE A 112 -0.97 -6.11 1.19
N LEU A 113 -0.51 -7.31 1.54
CA LEU A 113 0.76 -7.53 2.24
C LEU A 113 1.82 -7.89 1.20
N GLY A 114 2.68 -6.91 0.87
CA GLY A 114 3.72 -7.05 -0.14
C GLY A 114 4.67 -8.20 0.15
N HIS A 115 4.96 -9.04 -0.86
CA HIS A 115 5.87 -10.18 -0.73
C HIS A 115 7.23 -9.80 -0.15
N MET A 116 7.70 -8.57 -0.38
CA MET A 116 8.96 -8.09 0.20
C MET A 116 8.95 -8.08 1.73
N LEU A 117 7.79 -7.85 2.35
CA LEU A 117 7.63 -7.73 3.80
C LEU A 117 7.25 -9.03 4.50
N VAL A 118 6.54 -9.92 3.81
CA VAL A 118 5.97 -11.16 4.39
C VAL A 118 6.43 -12.44 3.68
N GLY A 119 7.33 -12.35 2.70
CA GLY A 119 7.70 -13.46 1.82
C GLY A 119 8.41 -14.63 2.49
N ARG A 120 8.95 -14.46 3.71
CA ARG A 120 9.57 -15.53 4.50
C ARG A 120 8.63 -16.16 5.53
N MET A 121 7.42 -15.64 5.71
CA MET A 121 6.46 -16.17 6.67
C MET A 121 5.92 -17.52 6.17
N LYS A 122 6.09 -18.57 6.97
CA LYS A 122 5.76 -19.96 6.56
C LYS A 122 4.25 -20.17 6.40
N ASP A 123 3.48 -19.55 7.27
CA ASP A 123 2.02 -19.75 7.36
C ASP A 123 1.23 -18.71 6.54
N PHE A 124 1.91 -17.95 5.67
CA PHE A 124 1.28 -16.92 4.84
C PHE A 124 1.55 -17.13 3.34
N ASN A 125 0.47 -17.20 2.56
CA ASN A 125 0.58 -17.32 1.11
C ASN A 125 0.80 -15.95 0.44
N SER A 126 2.06 -15.55 0.28
CA SER A 126 2.43 -14.30 -0.41
C SER A 126 2.46 -14.39 -1.95
N ARG A 127 1.89 -15.45 -2.55
CA ARG A 127 1.89 -15.67 -4.01
C ARG A 127 0.82 -14.84 -4.72
N LYS A 128 1.00 -14.66 -6.03
CA LYS A 128 0.06 -13.94 -6.93
C LYS A 128 -1.29 -14.64 -7.15
N ASN A 129 -1.53 -15.78 -6.51
CA ASN A 129 -2.80 -16.51 -6.59
C ASN A 129 -3.52 -16.59 -5.23
N ASN A 130 -3.06 -15.85 -4.23
CA ASN A 130 -3.81 -15.66 -2.99
C ASN A 130 -4.85 -14.56 -3.19
N ASP A 131 -6.09 -14.93 -3.49
CA ASP A 131 -7.20 -14.01 -3.75
C ASP A 131 -7.57 -13.14 -2.53
N GLU A 132 -7.20 -13.55 -1.31
CA GLU A 132 -7.34 -12.72 -0.11
C GLU A 132 -6.26 -11.63 0.02
N ASN A 133 -5.12 -11.80 -0.65
CA ASN A 133 -3.98 -10.88 -0.56
C ASN A 133 -3.70 -10.09 -1.84
N ILE A 134 -4.50 -10.25 -2.89
CA ILE A 134 -4.25 -9.58 -4.17
C ILE A 134 -5.46 -8.80 -4.64
N PHE A 135 -5.20 -7.75 -5.41
CA PHE A 135 -6.23 -6.86 -5.95
C PHE A 135 -5.75 -6.18 -7.24
N PRO A 136 -6.67 -5.71 -8.10
CA PRO A 136 -6.34 -4.96 -9.30
C PRO A 136 -5.75 -3.59 -8.92
N GLN A 137 -4.48 -3.37 -9.27
CA GLN A 137 -3.74 -2.18 -8.88
C GLN A 137 -3.01 -1.57 -10.08
N THR A 138 -3.11 -0.27 -10.28
CA THR A 138 -2.39 0.38 -11.38
C THR A 138 -0.87 0.24 -11.22
N SER A 139 -0.16 0.20 -12.36
CA SER A 139 1.31 0.16 -12.39
C SER A 139 1.95 1.26 -11.52
N TRP A 140 1.39 2.47 -11.58
CA TRP A 140 1.83 3.61 -10.78
C TRP A 140 1.67 3.37 -9.27
N SER A 141 0.46 3.05 -8.81
CA SER A 141 0.18 2.92 -7.38
C SER A 141 0.89 1.72 -6.76
N ASN A 142 1.08 0.63 -7.51
CA ASN A 142 1.89 -0.53 -7.11
C ASN A 142 3.38 -0.17 -7.01
N GLY A 143 3.87 0.69 -7.90
CA GLY A 143 5.28 1.09 -7.97
C GLY A 143 6.12 0.17 -8.85
N GLY A 144 5.50 -0.63 -9.72
CA GLY A 144 6.17 -1.56 -10.62
C GLY A 144 5.61 -1.48 -12.04
N GLY A 145 6.48 -1.25 -13.02
CA GLY A 145 6.18 -1.30 -14.45
C GLY A 145 7.38 -0.84 -15.28
N ARG A 146 7.55 -1.34 -16.51
CA ARG A 146 8.57 -0.82 -17.44
C ARG A 146 8.29 0.63 -17.85
N ASP A 147 7.05 1.06 -17.73
CA ASP A 147 6.55 2.37 -18.18
C ASP A 147 6.67 3.45 -17.09
N PHE A 148 7.04 3.03 -15.88
CA PHE A 148 7.18 3.93 -14.74
C PHE A 148 8.56 3.74 -14.10
N GLU A 149 9.47 4.67 -14.39
CA GLU A 149 10.66 4.84 -13.56
C GLU A 149 10.18 5.37 -12.20
N SER A 150 9.98 4.42 -11.26
CA SER A 150 9.55 4.71 -9.91
C SER A 150 10.42 5.79 -9.28
N PHE A 151 9.86 6.49 -8.29
CA PHE A 151 10.65 7.28 -7.35
C PHE A 151 11.87 6.45 -6.90
N LYS A 152 13.04 7.08 -6.74
CA LYS A 152 14.22 6.38 -6.22
C LYS A 152 13.79 5.64 -4.95
N LEU A 153 13.99 4.32 -4.91
CA LEU A 153 13.54 3.43 -3.82
C LEU A 153 13.94 3.90 -2.42
N ASN A 154 14.99 4.72 -2.32
CA ASN A 154 15.51 5.29 -1.07
C ASN A 154 15.25 6.79 -0.94
N SER A 155 14.24 7.34 -1.62
CA SER A 155 13.90 8.75 -1.49
C SER A 155 13.04 9.03 -0.26
N GLU A 156 13.34 10.16 0.39
CA GLU A 156 12.51 10.77 1.43
C GLU A 156 11.13 11.20 0.94
N ARG A 157 10.91 11.23 -0.38
CA ARG A 157 9.63 11.56 -1.03
C ARG A 157 9.04 10.27 -1.62
N GLY A 158 7.77 9.97 -1.29
CA GLY A 158 7.13 8.70 -1.60
C GLY A 158 5.82 8.91 -2.36
N ASN A 159 5.50 8.00 -3.27
CA ASN A 159 4.35 8.14 -4.17
C ASN A 159 3.53 6.85 -4.38
N SER A 160 4.10 5.68 -4.07
CA SER A 160 3.55 4.37 -4.44
C SER A 160 3.73 3.37 -3.31
N GLN A 161 2.97 2.28 -3.34
CA GLN A 161 2.98 1.26 -2.31
C GLN A 161 4.39 0.69 -2.09
N LEU A 162 5.07 0.28 -3.17
CA LEU A 162 6.44 -0.24 -3.10
C LEU A 162 7.40 0.73 -2.40
N THR A 163 7.22 2.04 -2.57
CA THR A 163 8.11 3.04 -1.94
C THR A 163 7.95 3.02 -0.41
N TYR A 164 6.72 2.96 0.08
CA TYR A 164 6.43 2.90 1.51
C TYR A 164 6.82 1.55 2.12
N GLU A 165 6.54 0.45 1.42
CA GLU A 165 7.00 -0.87 1.83
C GLU A 165 8.52 -0.94 1.89
N ARG A 166 9.24 -0.32 0.94
CA ARG A 166 10.70 -0.32 0.94
C ARG A 166 11.27 0.44 2.12
N ARG A 167 10.61 1.50 2.61
CA ARG A 167 11.03 2.21 3.83
C ARG A 167 10.98 1.29 5.04
N ILE A 168 9.86 0.57 5.22
CA ILE A 168 9.71 -0.42 6.30
C ILE A 168 10.78 -1.50 6.17
N TRP A 169 10.93 -2.07 4.96
CA TRP A 169 11.95 -3.09 4.68
C TRP A 169 13.36 -2.60 5.02
N ASN A 170 13.74 -1.38 4.63
CA ASN A 170 15.04 -0.79 4.91
C ASN A 170 15.28 -0.65 6.42
N LYS A 171 14.25 -0.28 7.21
CA LYS A 171 14.36 -0.13 8.66
C LYS A 171 14.51 -1.49 9.36
N LEU A 172 13.74 -2.50 8.95
CA LEU A 172 13.86 -3.87 9.46
C LEU A 172 15.18 -4.55 9.06
N ASN A 173 15.72 -4.23 7.88
CA ASN A 173 16.97 -4.80 7.40
C ASN A 173 18.24 -4.07 7.91
N LYS A 174 18.09 -2.91 8.57
CA LYS A 174 19.21 -2.08 9.02
C LYS A 174 20.01 -2.76 10.15
N ASN A 175 21.33 -2.68 10.08
CA ASN A 175 22.19 -3.07 11.20
C ASN A 175 21.88 -2.21 12.44
N GLY A 176 21.62 -2.85 13.57
CA GLY A 176 21.18 -2.19 14.81
C GLY A 176 19.67 -2.32 15.09
N ASN A 177 18.86 -2.69 14.09
CA ASN A 177 17.42 -2.86 14.23
C ASN A 177 17.02 -4.36 14.26
N LYS A 178 17.83 -5.20 14.93
CA LYS A 178 17.62 -6.66 14.92
C LYS A 178 16.32 -7.07 15.62
N ASP A 179 15.98 -6.36 16.70
CA ASP A 179 14.81 -6.64 17.54
C ASP A 179 13.64 -5.70 17.18
N LEU A 180 13.78 -4.90 16.12
CA LEU A 180 12.70 -4.02 15.65
C LEU A 180 11.57 -4.86 15.08
N GLN A 181 10.37 -4.63 15.59
CA GLN A 181 9.13 -5.09 14.98
C GLN A 181 8.32 -3.90 14.46
N VAL A 182 7.47 -4.14 13.46
CA VAL A 182 6.54 -3.13 12.93
C VAL A 182 5.14 -3.72 12.85
N TYR A 183 4.20 -3.16 13.60
CA TYR A 183 2.78 -3.48 13.45
C TYR A 183 2.26 -2.74 12.21
N TYR A 184 1.79 -3.51 11.23
CA TYR A 184 1.51 -3.07 9.87
C TYR A 184 0.10 -3.47 9.45
N GLN A 185 -0.68 -2.50 8.95
CA GLN A 185 -2.02 -2.73 8.44
C GLN A 185 -2.19 -2.03 7.10
N VAL A 186 -2.86 -2.72 6.18
CA VAL A 186 -3.22 -2.20 4.86
C VAL A 186 -4.70 -2.43 4.62
N ASP A 187 -5.41 -1.36 4.28
CA ASP A 187 -6.82 -1.36 3.95
C ASP A 187 -7.02 -0.97 2.48
N LEU A 188 -7.80 -1.78 1.75
CA LEU A 188 -8.29 -1.42 0.43
C LEU A 188 -9.55 -0.58 0.57
N ILE A 189 -9.56 0.58 -0.08
CA ILE A 189 -10.66 1.55 0.02
C ILE A 189 -11.50 1.46 -1.25
N TYR A 190 -12.76 1.07 -1.10
CA TYR A 190 -13.69 0.86 -2.21
C TYR A 190 -14.79 1.92 -2.16
N HIS A 191 -15.29 2.36 -3.32
CA HIS A 191 -16.54 3.10 -3.37
C HIS A 191 -17.67 2.10 -3.55
N LYS A 192 -18.54 1.99 -2.53
CA LYS A 192 -19.73 1.13 -2.55
C LYS A 192 -19.41 -0.30 -3.06
N SER A 193 -19.99 -0.66 -4.19
CA SER A 193 -20.03 -1.98 -4.82
C SER A 193 -18.94 -2.24 -5.85
N GLU A 194 -17.95 -1.37 -5.98
CA GLU A 194 -16.89 -1.49 -6.98
C GLU A 194 -16.00 -2.73 -6.78
N GLU A 195 -15.55 -3.36 -7.85
CA GLU A 195 -14.68 -4.53 -7.77
C GLU A 195 -13.18 -4.15 -7.73
N VAL A 196 -12.85 -2.91 -8.09
CA VAL A 196 -11.52 -2.32 -8.01
C VAL A 196 -11.48 -1.30 -6.87
N PRO A 197 -10.49 -1.35 -5.96
CA PRO A 197 -10.39 -0.32 -4.92
C PRO A 197 -9.94 1.02 -5.52
N ARG A 198 -10.48 2.11 -4.99
CA ARG A 198 -10.10 3.50 -5.31
C ARG A 198 -8.71 3.85 -4.80
N GLY A 199 -8.18 3.08 -3.85
CA GLY A 199 -6.83 3.24 -3.35
C GLY A 199 -6.53 2.32 -2.18
N ILE A 200 -5.34 2.51 -1.62
CA ILE A 200 -4.79 1.69 -0.54
C ILE A 200 -4.36 2.60 0.59
N HIS A 201 -4.79 2.27 1.81
CA HIS A 201 -4.45 2.95 3.03
C HIS A 201 -3.45 2.09 3.82
N ILE A 202 -2.24 2.60 4.01
CA ILE A 202 -1.15 1.91 4.70
C ILE A 202 -0.91 2.59 6.05
N GLN A 203 -0.96 1.81 7.12
CA GLN A 203 -0.78 2.23 8.50
C GLN A 203 0.31 1.37 9.15
N ALA A 204 1.26 1.99 9.86
CA ALA A 204 2.31 1.27 10.54
C ALA A 204 2.87 2.01 11.75
N ILE A 205 3.20 1.26 12.81
CA ILE A 205 3.96 1.74 13.97
C ILE A 205 5.10 0.77 14.29
N PRO A 206 6.30 1.26 14.65
CA PRO A 206 7.38 0.42 15.15
C PRO A 206 7.15 0.02 16.61
N SER A 207 7.85 -1.02 17.06
CA SER A 207 7.87 -1.46 18.45
C SER A 207 8.64 -0.51 19.38
N ASP A 208 9.50 0.33 18.80
CA ASP A 208 10.17 1.42 19.48
C ASP A 208 9.51 2.77 19.16
N ASP A 209 9.82 3.79 19.96
CA ASP A 209 9.31 5.16 19.80
C ASP A 209 10.30 6.09 19.10
N ILE A 210 11.33 5.53 18.43
CA ILE A 210 12.43 6.29 17.82
C ILE A 210 12.62 6.01 16.32
N THR A 211 12.19 4.85 15.83
CA THR A 211 12.39 4.45 14.44
C THR A 211 11.41 5.20 13.54
N GLU A 212 11.92 6.16 12.77
CA GLU A 212 11.10 6.85 11.77
C GLU A 212 10.74 5.94 10.58
N LEU A 213 9.45 5.69 10.36
CA LEU A 213 8.93 4.96 9.20
C LEU A 213 8.53 5.88 8.03
N ASN A 214 8.15 7.12 8.34
CA ASN A 214 7.90 8.18 7.37
C ASN A 214 8.80 9.39 7.66
N LYS A 215 8.90 10.37 6.76
CA LYS A 215 9.81 11.51 6.89
C LYS A 215 9.62 12.20 8.25
N ASN A 216 10.63 12.12 9.11
CA ASN A 216 10.62 12.68 10.46
C ASN A 216 9.42 12.23 11.33
N ARG A 217 8.83 11.07 11.04
CA ARG A 217 7.69 10.50 11.77
C ARG A 217 7.97 9.04 12.10
N VAL A 218 7.86 8.70 13.40
CA VAL A 218 7.97 7.33 13.91
C VAL A 218 6.94 6.39 13.29
N SER A 219 5.79 6.91 12.87
CA SER A 219 4.75 6.14 12.24
C SER A 219 4.59 6.41 10.75
N LEU A 220 3.91 5.47 10.08
CA LEU A 220 3.44 5.60 8.71
C LEU A 220 1.92 5.60 8.69
N ASN A 221 1.31 6.58 8.03
CA ASN A 221 -0.12 6.63 7.81
C ASN A 221 -0.36 7.35 6.49
N VAL A 222 -0.62 6.59 5.42
CA VAL A 222 -0.65 7.12 4.06
C VAL A 222 -1.74 6.49 3.22
N PHE A 223 -2.39 7.29 2.39
CA PHE A 223 -3.31 6.84 1.37
C PHE A 223 -2.71 7.02 -0.03
N ILE A 224 -2.83 5.99 -0.86
CA ILE A 224 -2.27 5.91 -2.20
C ILE A 224 -3.44 5.65 -3.16
N PRO A 225 -3.84 6.63 -3.99
CA PRO A 225 -4.95 6.44 -4.91
C PRO A 225 -4.61 5.40 -5.98
N ASN A 226 -5.60 4.66 -6.48
CA ASN A 226 -5.39 3.61 -7.50
C ASN A 226 -5.63 4.17 -8.90
N ILE A 227 -4.77 5.07 -9.34
CA ILE A 227 -4.97 5.86 -10.58
C ILE A 227 -3.87 5.62 -11.61
N ARG A 228 -4.13 5.98 -12.87
CA ARG A 228 -3.11 6.07 -13.92
C ARG A 228 -2.54 7.49 -13.96
N TYR A 229 -1.22 7.60 -13.98
CA TYR A 229 -0.55 8.90 -14.12
C TYR A 229 -0.71 9.43 -15.55
N ASN A 230 -1.11 10.70 -15.71
CA ASN A 230 -1.26 11.38 -17.00
C ASN A 230 -2.29 10.73 -17.95
N GLU A 231 -3.19 9.92 -17.40
CA GLU A 231 -4.27 9.21 -18.11
C GLU A 231 -5.53 9.26 -17.23
N ILE A 232 -6.00 10.48 -16.96
CA ILE A 232 -7.06 10.77 -15.97
C ILE A 232 -8.41 10.18 -16.36
N SER A 233 -8.64 9.86 -17.63
CA SER A 233 -9.86 9.22 -18.11
C SER A 233 -9.57 7.74 -18.41
N GLU A 234 -10.46 6.84 -17.99
CA GLU A 234 -10.63 5.43 -18.44
C GLU A 234 -10.44 4.33 -17.38
N LEU A 235 -10.41 4.63 -16.08
CA LEU A 235 -10.56 3.57 -15.08
C LEU A 235 -12.04 3.32 -14.74
N ASP A 236 -12.55 2.16 -15.15
CA ASP A 236 -13.80 1.61 -14.65
C ASP A 236 -13.49 0.81 -13.37
N TYR A 237 -14.03 1.26 -12.24
CA TYR A 237 -13.80 0.58 -10.95
C TYR A 237 -14.84 -0.51 -10.67
N ASP A 238 -15.93 -0.60 -11.45
CA ASP A 238 -16.93 -1.66 -11.31
C ASP A 238 -16.44 -3.00 -11.85
N SER A 239 -15.38 -3.02 -12.68
CA SER A 239 -14.76 -4.26 -13.15
C SER A 239 -13.28 -4.04 -13.46
N TRP A 240 -12.42 -5.01 -13.15
CA TRP A 240 -11.01 -4.96 -13.54
C TRP A 240 -10.74 -5.43 -14.97
N ASP A 241 -11.72 -6.03 -15.65
CA ASP A 241 -11.48 -6.76 -16.89
C ASP A 241 -11.02 -5.89 -18.07
N SER A 242 -10.41 -6.54 -19.07
CA SER A 242 -9.85 -5.88 -20.26
C SER A 242 -10.88 -5.33 -21.25
N LYS A 243 -12.18 -5.61 -21.08
CA LYS A 243 -13.22 -5.01 -21.93
C LYS A 243 -13.46 -3.56 -21.52
N ARG A 244 -13.39 -3.31 -20.21
CA ARG A 244 -13.64 -1.99 -19.59
C ARG A 244 -12.35 -1.24 -19.27
N ASN A 245 -11.26 -1.94 -18.95
CA ASN A 245 -9.96 -1.35 -18.62
C ASN A 245 -8.84 -1.88 -19.54
N LYS A 246 -8.74 -1.29 -20.74
CA LYS A 246 -7.74 -1.67 -21.75
C LYS A 246 -6.40 -1.00 -21.51
N VAL A 247 -5.33 -1.78 -21.72
CA VAL A 247 -3.92 -1.32 -21.65
C VAL A 247 -3.70 -0.10 -22.52
#